data_AF-A0A1G1W0L3-F1
#
_entry.id   AF-A0A1G1W0L3-F1
#
_cell.length_a   1.000
_cell.length_b   1.000
_cell.length_c   1.000
_cell.angle_alpha   90.00
_cell.angle_beta   90.00
_cell.angle_gamma   90.00
#
_symmetry.space_group_name_H-M   'P 1'
#
loop_
_entity.id
_entity.type
_entity.pdbx_description
1 polymer ?
#
loop_
_entity_poly.entity_id
_entity_poly.type
_entity_poly.pdbx_seq_one_letter_code
_entity_poly.pdbx_strand_id
1 'polypeptide(L)'
;MRVRIINAKDTPVDPGFVQKMSEITLQDKGLAYRSPNLIKNSIQAGFFLVALGESNKILGWIEKYKIWEDWWGLSTLYVFPEYRNLGIGRGLLIPAGVKDLKNKNIFAATTNSEVQSVLEGLNFKKVVLSQLPLMVRINLLLTRYLNIKSLLKLLEVRSRGFVYFVRFAK
;
A
#
# COMPACT_ATOMS: atom_id res chain seq x y z
N MET A 1 -9.87 -12.32 -18.37
CA MET A 1 -10.46 -11.33 -17.45
C MET A 1 -9.93 -9.94 -17.79
N ARG A 2 -10.79 -8.97 -18.08
CA ARG A 2 -10.38 -7.56 -18.25
C ARG A 2 -10.29 -6.90 -16.86
N VAL A 3 -9.14 -6.30 -16.55
CA VAL A 3 -8.92 -5.58 -15.29
C VAL A 3 -8.66 -4.11 -15.60
N ARG A 4 -9.37 -3.22 -14.89
CA ARG A 4 -9.15 -1.77 -14.94
C ARG A 4 -8.60 -1.29 -13.62
N ILE A 5 -7.59 -0.43 -13.64
CA ILE A 5 -7.07 0.23 -12.45
C ILE A 5 -7.56 1.67 -12.46
N ILE A 6 -8.19 2.08 -11.37
CA ILE A 6 -8.80 3.41 -11.25
C ILE A 6 -8.44 4.02 -9.89
N ASN A 7 -8.56 5.35 -9.78
CA ASN A 7 -8.51 6.02 -8.49
C ASN A 7 -9.86 5.85 -7.78
N ALA A 8 -9.83 5.42 -6.52
CA ALA A 8 -11.04 5.23 -5.72
C ALA A 8 -11.83 6.54 -5.49
N LYS A 9 -11.19 7.70 -5.64
CA LYS A 9 -11.85 9.01 -5.58
C LYS A 9 -12.85 9.21 -6.72
N ASP A 10 -12.54 8.67 -7.89
CA ASP A 10 -13.24 8.98 -9.15
C ASP A 10 -14.36 7.98 -9.46
N THR A 11 -14.58 6.99 -8.59
CA THR A 11 -15.61 5.97 -8.79
C THR A 11 -16.33 5.76 -7.47
N PRO A 12 -17.68 5.79 -7.45
CA PRO A 12 -18.45 5.48 -6.27
C PRO A 12 -18.04 4.10 -5.77
N VAL A 13 -17.37 4.09 -4.63
CA VAL A 13 -17.01 2.86 -3.94
C VAL A 13 -18.19 2.51 -3.03
N ASP A 14 -18.64 1.26 -3.08
CA ASP A 14 -19.69 0.75 -2.20
C ASP A 14 -19.46 1.22 -0.75
N PRO A 15 -20.44 1.84 -0.07
CA PRO A 15 -20.31 2.23 1.33
C PRO A 15 -19.80 1.11 2.26
N GLY A 16 -20.13 -0.15 1.95
CA GLY A 16 -19.64 -1.33 2.66
C GLY A 16 -18.14 -1.63 2.44
N PHE A 17 -17.54 -1.14 1.36
CA PHE A 17 -16.16 -1.46 1.00
C PHE A 17 -15.13 -0.88 1.97
N VAL A 18 -15.33 0.34 2.46
CA VAL A 18 -14.42 0.95 3.45
C VAL A 18 -14.36 0.10 4.71
N GLN A 19 -15.51 -0.37 5.17
CA GLN A 19 -15.61 -1.21 6.36
C GLN A 19 -14.95 -2.57 6.11
N LYS A 20 -15.23 -3.19 4.96
CA LYS A 20 -14.59 -4.45 4.53
C LYS A 20 -13.07 -4.33 4.44
N MET A 21 -12.54 -3.25 3.87
CA MET A 21 -11.09 -2.99 3.82
C MET A 21 -10.49 -2.86 5.22
N SER A 22 -11.15 -2.13 6.12
CA SER A 22 -10.71 -1.98 7.51
C SER A 22 -10.63 -3.34 8.20
N GLU A 23 -11.63 -4.21 8.01
CA GLU A 23 -11.66 -5.56 8.57
C GLU A 23 -10.54 -6.44 7.98
N ILE A 24 -10.37 -6.44 6.66
CA ILE A 24 -9.30 -7.20 6.00
C ILE A 24 -7.93 -6.73 6.48
N THR A 25 -7.69 -5.41 6.53
CA THR A 25 -6.41 -4.88 7.01
C THR A 25 -6.21 -5.07 8.51
N LEU A 26 -7.25 -5.34 9.29
CA LEU A 26 -7.12 -5.73 10.69
C LEU A 26 -6.70 -7.20 10.79
N GLN A 27 -7.39 -8.10 10.08
CA GLN A 27 -7.22 -9.54 10.16
C GLN A 27 -5.97 -10.07 9.43
N ASP A 28 -5.64 -9.52 8.26
CA ASP A 28 -4.52 -10.01 7.45
C ASP A 28 -3.18 -9.60 8.05
N LYS A 29 -2.45 -10.55 8.64
CA LYS A 29 -1.16 -10.30 9.31
C LYS A 29 -0.07 -9.69 8.41
N GLY A 30 -0.21 -9.77 7.08
CA GLY A 30 0.71 -9.15 6.13
C GLY A 30 0.45 -7.66 5.88
N LEU A 31 -0.70 -7.13 6.32
CA LEU A 31 -1.11 -5.75 6.06
C LEU A 31 -1.03 -4.87 7.30
N ALA A 32 -0.62 -3.62 7.11
CA ALA A 32 -0.80 -2.60 8.13
C ALA A 32 -2.30 -2.31 8.31
N TYR A 33 -2.77 -2.27 9.56
CA TYR A 33 -4.16 -1.93 9.86
C TYR A 33 -4.48 -0.50 9.43
N ARG A 34 -5.66 -0.33 8.80
CA ARG A 34 -6.21 0.96 8.43
C ARG A 34 -7.61 1.10 8.99
N SER A 35 -7.84 2.14 9.81
CA SER A 35 -9.18 2.44 10.31
C SER A 35 -10.09 2.95 9.18
N PRO A 36 -11.42 2.85 9.32
CA PRO A 36 -12.35 3.33 8.30
C PRO A 36 -12.14 4.82 7.98
N ASN A 37 -11.88 5.66 8.99
CA ASN A 37 -11.64 7.08 8.81
C ASN A 37 -10.36 7.36 8.02
N LEU A 38 -9.28 6.61 8.29
CA LEU A 38 -8.03 6.76 7.55
C LEU A 38 -8.22 6.35 6.08
N ILE A 39 -8.95 5.26 5.83
CA ILE A 39 -9.30 4.81 4.47
C ILE A 39 -10.11 5.89 3.74
N LYS A 40 -11.16 6.43 4.37
CA LYS A 40 -11.98 7.52 3.79
C LYS A 40 -11.14 8.73 3.42
N ASN A 41 -10.29 9.19 4.33
CA ASN A 41 -9.42 10.35 4.09
C ASN A 41 -8.46 10.10 2.93
N SER A 42 -7.84 8.92 2.87
CA SER A 42 -6.96 8.53 1.75
C SER A 42 -7.74 8.42 0.42
N ILE A 43 -8.97 7.89 0.41
CA ILE A 43 -9.81 7.88 -0.80
C ILE A 43 -10.09 9.31 -1.26
N GLN A 44 -10.54 10.19 -0.37
CA GLN A 44 -10.83 11.60 -0.69
C GLN A 44 -9.58 12.36 -1.20
N ALA A 45 -8.41 12.03 -0.66
CA ALA A 45 -7.12 12.57 -1.09
C ALA A 45 -6.63 12.01 -2.45
N GLY A 46 -7.31 11.02 -3.03
CA GLY A 46 -6.91 10.38 -4.28
C GLY A 46 -5.71 9.43 -4.11
N PHE A 47 -5.54 8.89 -2.91
CA PHE A 47 -4.40 8.07 -2.50
C PHE A 47 -4.66 6.56 -2.61
N PHE A 48 -5.88 6.15 -2.93
CA PHE A 48 -6.23 4.75 -3.15
C PHE A 48 -6.43 4.46 -4.63
N LEU A 49 -5.74 3.44 -5.13
CA LEU A 49 -6.08 2.81 -6.41
C LEU A 49 -6.77 1.48 -6.15
N VAL A 50 -7.79 1.17 -6.96
CA VAL A 50 -8.51 -0.10 -6.92
C VAL A 50 -8.45 -0.80 -8.26
N ALA A 51 -8.34 -2.13 -8.22
CA ALA A 51 -8.45 -2.98 -9.39
C ALA A 51 -9.89 -3.44 -9.52
N LEU A 52 -10.52 -3.19 -10.67
CA LEU A 52 -11.88 -3.60 -10.98
C LEU A 52 -11.88 -4.66 -12.07
N GLY A 53 -12.66 -5.72 -11.85
CA GLY A 53 -12.98 -6.73 -12.84
C GLY A 53 -14.27 -6.43 -13.59
N GLU A 54 -14.89 -7.48 -14.09
CA GLU A 54 -16.21 -7.44 -14.71
C GLU A 54 -17.27 -6.96 -13.70
N SER A 55 -18.29 -6.25 -14.20
CA SER A 55 -19.36 -5.66 -13.39
C SER A 55 -18.88 -4.75 -12.24
N ASN A 56 -17.72 -4.09 -12.41
CA ASN A 56 -17.09 -3.23 -11.40
C ASN A 56 -16.76 -3.94 -10.08
N LYS A 57 -16.62 -5.27 -10.07
CA LYS A 57 -16.21 -6.00 -8.87
C LYS A 57 -14.79 -5.61 -8.48
N ILE A 58 -14.59 -5.22 -7.22
CA ILE A 58 -13.25 -4.89 -6.70
C ILE A 58 -12.45 -6.19 -6.49
N LEU A 59 -11.26 -6.25 -7.09
CA LEU A 59 -10.35 -7.40 -7.07
C LEU A 59 -9.16 -7.18 -6.12
N GLY A 60 -8.86 -5.93 -5.81
CA GLY A 60 -7.73 -5.55 -4.98
C GLY A 60 -7.52 -4.04 -4.91
N TRP A 61 -6.58 -3.60 -4.10
CA TRP A 61 -6.26 -2.19 -3.91
C TRP A 61 -4.80 -1.97 -3.52
N ILE A 62 -4.36 -0.72 -3.60
CA ILE A 62 -3.10 -0.23 -3.03
C ILE A 62 -3.29 1.21 -2.56
N GLU A 63 -2.64 1.56 -1.46
CA GLU A 63 -2.56 2.93 -0.96
C GLU A 63 -1.19 3.52 -1.29
N LYS A 64 -1.18 4.75 -1.81
CA LYS A 64 -0.01 5.64 -1.81
C LYS A 64 -0.24 6.74 -0.79
N TYR A 65 0.75 7.14 -0.01
CA TYR A 65 0.58 8.20 0.98
C TYR A 65 1.83 9.07 1.06
N LYS A 66 1.64 10.36 1.34
CA LYS A 66 2.78 11.28 1.53
C LYS A 66 3.44 10.99 2.88
N ILE A 67 4.77 10.85 2.89
CA ILE A 67 5.56 10.67 4.11
C ILE A 67 6.12 12.02 4.56
N TRP A 68 6.92 12.65 3.71
CA TRP A 68 7.60 13.93 4.00
C TRP A 68 8.11 14.54 2.70
N GLU A 69 7.85 15.81 2.43
CA GLU A 69 8.31 16.49 1.20
C GLU A 69 8.04 15.71 -0.10
N ASP A 70 9.08 15.20 -0.76
CA ASP A 70 9.05 14.41 -1.99
C ASP A 70 9.04 12.89 -1.74
N TRP A 71 9.00 12.46 -0.48
CA TRP A 71 8.89 11.06 -0.07
C TRP A 71 7.44 10.60 0.06
N TRP A 72 7.18 9.46 -0.56
CA TRP A 72 5.90 8.78 -0.58
C TRP A 72 6.05 7.35 -0.13
N GLY A 73 5.00 6.78 0.42
CA GLY A 73 4.93 5.40 0.82
C GLY A 73 3.91 4.64 -0.02
N LEU A 74 4.19 3.37 -0.27
CA LEU A 74 3.20 2.40 -0.73
C LEU A 74 2.81 1.50 0.44
N SER A 75 1.51 1.29 0.63
CA SER A 75 0.97 0.42 1.66
C SER A 75 -0.23 -0.36 1.18
N THR A 76 -0.61 -1.34 2.01
CA THR A 76 -1.86 -2.09 1.91
C THR A 76 -2.13 -2.67 0.52
N LEU A 77 -1.08 -3.03 -0.22
CA LEU A 77 -1.24 -3.78 -1.46
C LEU A 77 -1.92 -5.11 -1.15
N TYR A 78 -3.15 -5.26 -1.65
CA TYR A 78 -3.94 -6.45 -1.43
C TYR A 78 -4.65 -6.85 -2.72
N VAL A 79 -4.68 -8.16 -2.95
CA VAL A 79 -5.49 -8.80 -3.99
C VAL A 79 -6.25 -9.92 -3.31
N PHE A 80 -7.57 -9.97 -3.52
CA PHE A 80 -8.41 -11.03 -2.97
C PHE A 80 -7.85 -12.40 -3.41
N PRO A 81 -7.82 -13.41 -2.52
CA PRO A 81 -7.16 -14.69 -2.77
C PRO A 81 -7.52 -15.33 -4.11
N GLU A 82 -8.81 -15.30 -4.49
CA GLU A 82 -9.34 -15.86 -5.73
C GLU A 82 -8.84 -15.15 -7.01
N TYR A 83 -8.21 -13.97 -6.89
CA TYR A 83 -7.69 -13.19 -8.00
C TYR A 83 -6.16 -13.04 -8.00
N ARG A 84 -5.46 -13.75 -7.11
CA ARG A 84 -3.99 -13.75 -7.06
C ARG A 84 -3.41 -14.48 -8.27
N ASN A 85 -2.12 -14.26 -8.54
CA ASN A 85 -1.39 -14.81 -9.69
C ASN A 85 -1.89 -14.36 -11.08
N LEU A 86 -2.83 -13.41 -11.14
CA LEU A 86 -3.35 -12.84 -12.39
C LEU A 86 -2.66 -11.51 -12.78
N GLY A 87 -1.51 -11.20 -12.17
CA GLY A 87 -0.76 -9.96 -12.43
C GLY A 87 -1.37 -8.67 -11.86
N ILE A 88 -2.49 -8.75 -11.13
CA ILE A 88 -3.22 -7.59 -10.59
C ILE A 88 -2.34 -6.76 -9.64
N GLY A 89 -1.58 -7.41 -8.74
CA GLY A 89 -0.73 -6.70 -7.79
C GLY A 89 0.35 -5.85 -8.49
N ARG A 90 0.97 -6.38 -9.55
CA ARG A 90 1.88 -5.62 -10.42
C ARG A 90 1.13 -4.49 -11.15
N GLY A 91 -0.07 -4.78 -11.64
CA GLY A 91 -0.96 -3.79 -12.27
C GLY A 91 -1.34 -2.63 -11.36
N LEU A 92 -1.40 -2.83 -10.03
CA LEU A 92 -1.62 -1.78 -9.03
C LEU A 92 -0.33 -1.02 -8.69
N LEU A 93 0.81 -1.72 -8.54
CA LEU A 93 2.10 -1.12 -8.19
C LEU A 93 2.63 -0.15 -9.26
N ILE A 94 2.49 -0.49 -10.54
CA ILE A 94 2.98 0.34 -11.65
C ILE A 94 2.35 1.74 -11.66
N PRO A 95 1.02 1.92 -11.69
CA PRO A 95 0.43 3.25 -11.63
C PRO A 95 0.76 3.94 -10.30
N ALA A 96 0.59 3.26 -9.16
CA ALA A 96 0.77 3.85 -7.84
C ALA A 96 2.20 4.38 -7.59
N GLY A 97 3.22 3.62 -8.00
CA GLY A 97 4.62 3.97 -7.74
C GLY A 97 5.39 4.44 -8.98
N VAL A 98 5.20 3.80 -10.13
CA VAL A 98 6.04 4.05 -11.32
C VAL A 98 5.55 5.25 -12.13
N LYS A 99 4.24 5.39 -12.31
CA LYS A 99 3.66 6.46 -13.13
C LYS A 99 3.31 7.70 -12.31
N ASP A 100 2.45 7.56 -11.31
CA ASP A 100 1.90 8.70 -10.55
C ASP A 100 2.98 9.42 -9.74
N LEU A 101 4.01 8.69 -9.32
CA LEU A 101 5.09 9.16 -8.45
C LEU A 101 6.46 9.11 -9.13
N LYS A 102 6.51 9.22 -10.47
CA LYS A 102 7.75 9.05 -11.26
C LYS A 102 8.95 9.89 -10.82
N ASN A 103 8.71 11.09 -10.27
CA ASN A 103 9.74 12.05 -9.83
C ASN A 103 9.78 12.19 -8.30
N LYS A 104 9.46 11.12 -7.58
CA LYS A 104 9.38 11.09 -6.11
C LYS A 104 10.19 9.94 -5.55
N ASN A 105 10.64 10.09 -4.32
CA ASN A 105 11.23 9.00 -3.54
C ASN A 105 10.09 8.13 -2.99
N ILE A 106 10.16 6.82 -3.20
CA ILE A 106 9.05 5.91 -2.86
C ILE A 106 9.56 4.80 -1.96
N PHE A 107 9.00 4.75 -0.76
CA PHE A 107 9.26 3.72 0.23
C PHE A 107 8.18 2.63 0.19
N ALA A 108 8.59 1.37 0.27
CA ALA A 108 7.72 0.24 0.48
C ALA A 108 8.32 -0.69 1.55
N ALA A 109 7.47 -1.39 2.28
CA ALA A 109 7.89 -2.39 3.25
C ALA A 109 6.98 -3.62 3.11
N THR A 110 7.56 -4.81 3.08
CA THR A 110 6.81 -6.06 2.93
C THR A 110 7.55 -7.21 3.60
N THR A 111 6.80 -8.23 4.01
CA THR A 111 7.33 -9.55 4.40
C THR A 111 7.06 -10.61 3.32
N ASN A 112 6.24 -10.30 2.32
CA ASN A 112 5.87 -11.22 1.24
C ASN A 112 6.94 -11.23 0.14
N SER A 113 7.55 -12.39 -0.11
CA SER A 113 8.63 -12.58 -1.10
C SER A 113 8.22 -12.30 -2.54
N GLU A 114 6.99 -12.62 -2.95
CA GLU A 114 6.48 -12.30 -4.29
C GLU A 114 6.43 -10.79 -4.50
N VAL A 115 5.96 -10.05 -3.48
CA VAL A 115 5.94 -8.58 -3.52
C VAL A 115 7.38 -8.04 -3.59
N GLN A 116 8.33 -8.65 -2.87
CA GLN A 116 9.75 -8.26 -2.96
C GLN A 116 10.27 -8.41 -4.40
N SER A 117 10.05 -9.56 -5.03
CA SER A 117 10.49 -9.80 -6.42
C SER A 117 9.85 -8.82 -7.41
N VAL A 118 8.56 -8.47 -7.23
CA VAL A 118 7.90 -7.47 -8.08
C VAL A 118 8.51 -6.08 -7.87
N LEU A 119 8.79 -5.68 -6.62
CA LEU A 119 9.41 -4.38 -6.32
C LEU A 119 10.81 -4.26 -6.94
N GLU A 120 11.63 -5.31 -6.81
CA GLU A 120 12.96 -5.37 -7.43
C GLU A 120 12.87 -5.21 -8.96
N GLY A 121 11.95 -5.93 -9.60
CA GLY A 121 11.68 -5.80 -11.04
C GLY A 121 11.15 -4.41 -11.46
N LEU A 122 10.68 -3.59 -10.52
CA LEU A 122 10.26 -2.20 -10.73
C LEU A 122 11.34 -1.18 -10.33
N ASN A 123 12.59 -1.61 -10.20
CA ASN A 123 13.75 -0.80 -9.82
C ASN A 123 13.69 -0.23 -8.38
N PHE A 124 12.96 -0.88 -7.48
CA PHE A 124 13.13 -0.60 -6.06
C PHE A 124 14.38 -1.33 -5.56
N LYS A 125 15.17 -0.65 -4.73
CA LYS A 125 16.36 -1.20 -4.10
C LYS A 125 16.06 -1.56 -2.66
N LYS A 126 16.56 -2.70 -2.19
CA LYS A 126 16.55 -3.03 -0.76
C LYS A 126 17.39 -1.99 0.00
N VAL A 127 16.86 -1.55 1.13
CA VAL A 127 17.54 -0.61 2.03
C VAL A 127 17.40 -1.07 3.47
N VAL A 128 18.24 -0.55 4.35
CA VAL A 128 17.99 -0.58 5.80
C VAL A 128 17.35 0.74 6.22
N LEU A 129 16.49 0.72 7.25
CA LEU A 129 15.77 1.93 7.68
C LEU A 129 16.70 3.10 7.99
N SER A 130 17.91 2.85 8.53
CA SER A 130 18.90 3.88 8.86
C SER A 130 19.40 4.68 7.66
N GLN A 131 19.27 4.16 6.43
CA GLN A 131 19.61 4.88 5.20
C GLN A 131 18.57 5.94 4.80
N LEU A 132 17.38 5.92 5.42
CA LEU A 132 16.35 6.92 5.19
C LEU A 132 16.65 8.22 5.96
N PRO A 133 16.33 9.40 5.41
CA PRO A 133 16.41 10.66 6.14
C PRO A 133 15.68 10.57 7.49
N LEU A 134 16.20 11.24 8.52
CA LEU A 134 15.66 11.15 9.88
C LEU A 134 14.17 11.52 9.92
N MET A 135 13.77 12.61 9.24
CA MET A 135 12.39 13.04 9.17
C MET A 135 11.47 12.03 8.49
N VAL A 136 11.97 11.33 7.46
CA VAL A 136 11.22 10.26 6.78
C VAL A 136 10.99 9.10 7.74
N ARG A 137 12.00 8.69 8.52
CA ARG A 137 11.86 7.64 9.53
C ARG A 137 10.83 8.00 10.60
N ILE A 138 10.90 9.20 11.16
CA ILE A 138 9.96 9.68 12.18
C ILE A 138 8.53 9.68 11.62
N ASN A 139 8.32 10.24 10.43
CA ASN A 139 7.00 10.28 9.80
C ASN A 139 6.47 8.89 9.42
N LEU A 140 7.33 7.94 9.04
CA LEU A 140 6.92 6.55 8.83
C LEU A 140 6.37 5.88 10.09
N LEU A 141 6.93 6.21 11.26
CA LEU A 141 6.41 5.72 12.54
C LEU A 141 5.06 6.37 12.87
N LEU A 142 4.97 7.70 12.74
CA LEU A 142 3.74 8.44 13.05
C LEU A 142 2.58 8.04 12.13
N THR A 143 2.79 8.00 10.81
CA THR A 143 1.76 7.64 9.81
C THR A 143 1.26 6.20 9.93
N ARG A 144 2.00 5.33 10.61
CA ARG A 144 1.64 3.91 10.79
C ARG A 144 1.12 3.57 12.18
N TYR A 145 1.55 4.27 13.23
CA TYR A 145 1.38 3.80 14.61
C TYR A 145 0.64 4.74 15.57
N LEU A 146 -0.03 5.78 15.05
CA LEU A 146 -0.92 6.61 15.89
C LEU A 146 -2.20 5.88 16.37
N ASN A 147 -2.47 4.66 15.89
CA ASN A 147 -3.61 3.85 16.32
C ASN A 147 -3.16 2.66 17.18
N ILE A 148 -3.78 2.47 18.35
CA ILE A 148 -3.45 1.37 19.27
C ILE A 148 -3.59 -0.01 18.63
N LYS A 149 -4.56 -0.22 17.75
CA LYS A 149 -4.73 -1.49 17.02
C LYS A 149 -3.57 -1.75 16.06
N SER A 150 -3.04 -0.69 15.42
CA SER A 150 -1.85 -0.79 14.58
C SER A 150 -0.61 -1.13 15.40
N LEU A 151 -0.49 -0.61 16.62
CA LEU A 151 0.61 -0.91 17.53
C LEU A 151 0.57 -2.37 18.00
N LEU A 152 -0.60 -2.85 18.47
CA LEU A 152 -0.79 -4.24 18.89
C LEU A 152 -0.45 -5.21 17.76
N LYS A 153 -0.95 -4.92 16.55
CA LYS A 153 -0.65 -5.74 15.37
C LYS A 153 0.83 -5.76 15.03
N LEU A 154 1.54 -4.63 15.18
CA LEU A 154 2.98 -4.59 14.93
C LEU A 154 3.75 -5.50 15.90
N LEU A 155 3.34 -5.59 17.16
CA LEU A 155 3.98 -6.48 18.13
C LEU A 155 3.91 -7.95 17.68
N GLU A 156 2.78 -8.37 17.11
CA GLU A 156 2.63 -9.71 16.54
C GLU A 156 3.51 -9.93 15.30
N VAL A 157 3.60 -8.92 14.43
CA VAL A 157 4.30 -9.02 13.13
C VAL A 157 5.81 -8.81 13.27
N ARG A 158 6.31 -8.18 14.34
CA ARG A 158 7.75 -7.92 14.56
C ARG A 158 8.61 -9.19 14.54
N SER A 159 8.00 -10.34 14.80
CA SER A 159 8.62 -11.68 14.66
C SER A 159 8.98 -12.08 13.21
N ARG A 160 8.50 -11.36 12.18
CA ARG A 160 8.55 -11.80 10.78
C ARG A 160 9.55 -11.08 9.87
N GLY A 161 10.34 -10.14 10.38
CA GLY A 161 11.46 -9.51 9.66
C GLY A 161 11.07 -8.74 8.39
N PHE A 162 10.53 -7.53 8.54
CA PHE A 162 10.23 -6.67 7.39
C PHE A 162 11.47 -6.38 6.53
N VAL A 163 11.29 -6.44 5.21
CA VAL A 163 12.27 -5.97 4.24
C VAL A 163 11.81 -4.62 3.69
N TYR A 164 12.74 -3.67 3.62
CA TYR A 164 12.47 -2.30 3.20
C TYR A 164 13.02 -2.04 1.80
N PHE A 165 12.25 -1.28 1.03
CA PHE A 165 12.54 -0.98 -0.36
C PHE A 165 12.39 0.51 -0.62
N VAL A 166 13.30 1.07 -1.42
CA VAL A 166 13.20 2.44 -1.91
C VAL A 166 13.42 2.49 -3.42
N ARG A 167 12.56 3.24 -4.10
CA ARG A 167 12.82 3.74 -5.44
C ARG A 167 13.11 5.23 -5.33
N PHE A 168 14.33 5.63 -5.65
CA PHE A 168 14.71 7.04 -5.64
C PHE A 168 14.15 7.75 -6.87
N ALA A 169 13.85 9.04 -6.71
CA ALA A 169 13.54 9.90 -7.84
C ALA A 169 14.69 9.85 -8.87
N LYS A 170 14.34 9.84 -10.16
CA LYS A 170 15.30 9.97 -11.24
C LYS A 170 15.39 11.43 -11.69
#